data_AF-A0A6N9AZQ2-F1
#
_entry.id   AF-A0A6N9AZQ2-F1
#
_cell.length_a   1.000
_cell.length_b   1.000
_cell.length_c   1.000
_cell.angle_alpha   90.00
_cell.angle_beta   90.00
_cell.angle_gamma   90.00
#
_symmetry.space_group_name_H-M   'P 1'
#
loop_
_entity.id
_entity.type
_entity.pdbx_description
1 polymer ?
#
loop_
_entity_poly.entity_id
_entity_poly.type
_entity_poly.pdbx_seq_one_letter_code
_entity_poly.pdbx_strand_id
1 'polypeptide(L)'
;MANPAAQLKAKIRKKFTIIALCTAVVVTSAVLLHVMFSADVSNLTIEILAAVVAVVMVVVSVAVTLHFQVEYEAEKEFKTEVFKEKLQKYYELLATFSKADDDDVISSDELNEMKNLARSVALIAHPDVVVTLSNFLENVERFQKFYIREDELSNEVRSELKGTFRNLVIRMRTDLEVVDQLRKNEVEQAIGKLVAPTKRMDENTDIAVSASRSD
;
A
#
# COMPACT_ATOMS: atom_id res chain seq x y z
N MET A 1 -3.37 7.90 14.27
CA MET A 1 -2.28 8.40 13.41
C MET A 1 -1.02 8.59 14.27
N ALA A 2 0.03 7.79 14.05
CA ALA A 2 1.26 7.90 14.84
C ALA A 2 2.02 9.20 14.48
N ASN A 3 2.43 9.98 15.48
CA ASN A 3 3.12 11.24 15.29
C ASN A 3 4.44 11.03 14.52
N PRO A 4 4.66 11.65 13.35
CA PRO A 4 5.88 11.49 12.55
C PRO A 4 7.15 11.89 13.32
N ALA A 5 7.06 12.83 14.28
CA ALA A 5 8.17 13.21 15.13
C ALA A 5 8.57 12.09 16.13
N ALA A 6 7.62 11.26 16.56
CA ALA A 6 7.89 10.13 17.45
C ALA A 6 8.61 8.99 16.71
N GLN A 7 8.24 8.73 15.44
CA GLN A 7 8.91 7.74 14.60
C GLN A 7 10.34 8.15 14.25
N LEU A 8 10.58 9.44 13.99
CA LEU A 8 11.92 9.97 13.72
C LEU A 8 12.83 9.84 14.96
N LYS A 9 12.33 10.22 16.14
CA LYS A 9 13.07 10.05 17.41
C LYS A 9 13.40 8.59 17.70
N ALA A 10 12.49 7.65 17.41
CA ALA A 10 12.74 6.22 17.58
C ALA A 10 13.83 5.69 16.63
N LYS A 11 13.81 6.09 15.36
CA LYS A 11 14.86 5.74 14.38
C LYS A 11 16.23 6.29 14.78
N ILE A 12 16.30 7.55 15.22
CA ILE A 12 17.55 8.18 15.68
C ILE A 12 18.09 7.48 16.93
N ARG A 13 17.22 7.15 17.90
CA ARG A 13 17.61 6.45 19.13
C ARG A 13 18.14 5.04 18.85
N LYS A 14 17.54 4.29 17.91
CA LYS A 14 18.06 2.99 17.44
C LYS A 14 19.46 3.13 16.83
N LYS A 15 19.67 4.08 15.92
CA LYS A 15 21.00 4.33 15.30
C LYS A 15 22.06 4.70 16.35
N PHE A 16 21.72 5.55 17.31
CA PHE A 16 22.64 5.94 18.38
C PHE A 16 23.01 4.75 19.29
N THR A 17 22.04 3.88 19.59
CA THR A 17 22.26 2.68 20.41
C THR A 17 23.22 1.70 19.72
N ILE A 18 23.07 1.51 18.41
CA ILE A 18 23.98 0.64 17.62
C ILE A 18 25.40 1.23 17.62
N ILE A 19 25.55 2.53 17.39
CA ILE A 19 26.86 3.20 17.41
C ILE A 19 27.50 3.07 18.79
N ALA A 20 26.74 3.29 19.87
CA ALA A 20 27.24 3.15 21.23
C ALA A 20 27.68 1.72 21.55
N LEU A 21 26.93 0.71 21.09
CA LEU A 21 27.29 -0.70 21.25
C LEU A 21 28.59 -1.05 20.50
N CYS A 22 28.72 -0.62 19.24
CA CYS A 22 29.95 -0.83 18.46
C CYS A 22 31.15 -0.17 19.13
N THR A 23 31.01 1.07 19.60
CA THR A 23 32.08 1.78 20.33
C THR A 23 32.45 1.05 21.61
N ALA A 24 31.47 0.59 22.39
CA ALA A 24 31.73 -0.18 23.61
C ALA A 24 32.51 -1.47 23.31
N VAL A 25 32.09 -2.22 22.28
CA VAL A 25 32.79 -3.44 21.83
C VAL A 25 34.24 -3.16 21.45
N VAL A 26 34.50 -2.11 20.68
CA VAL A 26 35.86 -1.74 20.25
C VAL A 26 36.72 -1.35 21.47
N VAL A 27 36.19 -0.52 22.36
CA VAL A 27 36.91 -0.08 23.57
C VAL A 27 37.19 -1.25 24.50
N THR A 28 36.21 -2.11 24.77
CA THR A 28 36.40 -3.30 25.62
C THR A 28 37.43 -4.25 25.02
N SER A 29 37.39 -4.47 23.70
CA SER A 29 38.38 -5.32 23.01
C SER A 29 39.79 -4.74 23.09
N ALA A 30 39.94 -3.43 22.92
CA ALA A 30 41.24 -2.74 23.01
C ALA A 30 41.83 -2.79 24.44
N VAL A 31 40.99 -2.56 25.47
CA VAL A 31 41.40 -2.66 26.87
C VAL A 31 41.80 -4.10 27.22
N LEU A 32 41.03 -5.08 26.77
CA LEU A 32 41.32 -6.49 27.02
C LEU A 32 42.64 -6.91 26.38
N LEU A 33 42.88 -6.51 25.12
CA LEU A 33 44.17 -6.71 24.44
C LEU A 33 45.32 -6.03 25.20
N HIS A 34 45.16 -4.79 25.64
CA HIS A 34 46.20 -4.10 26.41
C HIS A 34 46.55 -4.86 27.70
N VAL A 35 45.55 -5.32 28.46
CA VAL A 35 45.78 -6.09 29.69
C VAL A 35 46.50 -7.40 29.38
N MET A 36 46.14 -8.07 28.28
CA MET A 36 46.78 -9.32 27.84
C MET A 36 48.25 -9.12 27.46
N PHE A 37 48.57 -8.06 26.71
CA PHE A 37 49.93 -7.75 26.27
C PHE A 37 50.81 -7.17 27.40
N SER A 38 50.20 -6.63 28.46
CA SER A 38 50.92 -6.11 29.63
C SER A 38 51.18 -7.16 30.70
N ALA A 39 50.54 -8.33 30.61
CA ALA A 39 50.82 -9.47 31.47
C ALA A 39 52.07 -10.21 30.95
N ASP A 40 52.94 -10.64 31.86
CA ASP A 40 54.21 -11.32 31.56
C ASP A 40 53.98 -12.79 31.16
N VAL A 41 53.09 -12.99 30.17
CA VAL A 41 52.67 -14.29 29.63
C VAL A 41 53.43 -14.60 28.34
N SER A 42 53.63 -15.88 28.07
CA SER A 42 54.32 -16.31 26.85
C SER A 42 53.60 -15.81 25.60
N ASN A 43 54.36 -15.42 24.57
CA ASN A 43 53.82 -14.96 23.27
C ASN A 43 52.81 -15.96 22.68
N LEU A 44 53.06 -17.26 22.82
CA LEU A 44 52.15 -18.32 22.36
C LEU A 44 50.80 -18.27 23.08
N THR A 45 50.78 -18.00 24.38
CA THR A 45 49.54 -17.89 25.17
C THR A 45 48.72 -16.68 24.73
N ILE A 46 49.38 -15.54 24.47
CA ILE A 46 48.72 -14.33 24.00
C ILE A 46 48.12 -14.55 22.61
N GLU A 47 48.84 -15.21 21.70
CA GLU A 47 48.38 -15.49 20.35
C GLU A 47 47.16 -16.42 20.33
N ILE A 48 47.20 -17.53 21.08
CA ILE A 48 46.08 -18.46 21.21
C ILE A 48 44.85 -17.74 21.79
N LEU A 49 45.04 -16.93 22.83
CA LEU A 49 43.95 -16.25 23.50
C LEU A 49 43.34 -15.13 22.64
N ALA A 50 44.17 -14.39 21.91
CA ALA A 50 43.72 -13.42 20.91
C ALA A 50 42.89 -14.10 19.81
N ALA A 51 43.33 -15.26 19.32
CA ALA A 51 42.59 -16.03 18.33
C ALA A 51 41.23 -16.51 18.87
N VAL A 52 41.18 -17.01 20.11
CA VAL A 52 39.92 -17.43 20.76
C VAL A 52 38.97 -16.25 20.92
N VAL A 53 39.45 -15.11 21.40
CA VAL A 53 38.63 -13.89 21.54
C VAL A 53 38.11 -13.43 20.18
N ALA A 54 38.94 -13.42 19.15
CA ALA A 54 38.53 -13.07 17.79
C ALA A 54 37.43 -14.00 17.26
N VAL A 55 37.56 -15.32 17.45
CA VAL A 55 36.55 -16.29 17.02
C VAL A 55 35.22 -16.07 17.76
N VAL A 56 35.25 -15.89 19.09
CA VAL A 56 34.04 -15.61 19.88
C VAL A 56 33.36 -14.32 19.39
N MET A 57 34.14 -13.27 19.13
CA MET A 57 33.63 -12.00 18.61
C MET A 57 32.97 -12.16 17.23
N VAL A 58 33.56 -12.95 16.34
CA VAL A 58 32.97 -13.24 15.01
C VAL A 58 31.66 -14.00 15.17
N VAL A 59 31.63 -15.06 15.99
CA VAL A 59 30.42 -15.87 16.21
C VAL A 59 29.27 -15.02 16.76
N VAL A 60 29.56 -14.17 17.76
CA VAL A 60 28.56 -13.24 18.32
C VAL A 60 28.08 -12.24 17.27
N SER A 61 29.00 -11.67 16.48
CA SER A 61 28.65 -10.71 15.44
C SER A 61 27.76 -11.33 14.36
N VAL A 62 28.04 -12.56 13.94
CA VAL A 62 27.23 -13.30 12.97
C VAL A 62 25.86 -13.63 13.56
N ALA A 63 25.80 -14.10 14.81
CA ALA A 63 24.53 -14.41 15.47
C ALA A 63 23.62 -13.18 15.58
N VAL A 64 24.17 -12.03 15.96
CA VAL A 64 23.43 -10.75 16.02
C VAL A 64 22.96 -10.33 14.62
N THR A 65 23.83 -10.45 13.61
CA THR A 65 23.48 -10.09 12.23
C THR A 65 22.35 -10.97 11.68
N LEU A 66 22.44 -12.28 11.90
CA LEU A 66 21.40 -13.23 11.49
C LEU A 66 20.07 -12.93 12.17
N HIS A 67 20.07 -12.61 13.46
CA HIS A 67 18.84 -12.26 14.17
C HIS A 67 18.13 -11.05 13.54
N PHE A 68 18.88 -9.99 13.21
CA PHE A 68 18.31 -8.83 12.54
C PHE A 68 17.86 -9.12 11.10
N GLN A 69 18.58 -10.00 10.39
CA GLN A 69 18.17 -10.42 9.04
C GLN A 69 16.86 -11.21 9.08
N VAL A 70 16.70 -12.15 10.01
CA VAL A 70 15.47 -12.93 10.18
C VAL A 70 14.29 -12.03 10.50
N GLU A 71 14.43 -11.08 11.42
CA GLU A 71 13.36 -10.10 11.71
C GLU A 71 12.99 -9.28 10.48
N TYR A 72 13.98 -8.83 9.72
CA TYR A 72 13.77 -8.04 8.50
C TYR A 72 13.10 -8.86 7.39
N GLU A 73 13.50 -10.11 7.21
CA GLU A 73 12.90 -11.03 6.25
C GLU A 73 11.46 -11.36 6.62
N ALA A 74 11.18 -11.64 7.89
CA ALA A 74 9.82 -11.86 8.37
C ALA A 74 8.93 -10.62 8.18
N GLU A 75 9.43 -9.41 8.49
CA GLU A 75 8.69 -8.17 8.23
C GLU A 75 8.44 -7.96 6.72
N LYS A 76 9.42 -8.26 5.88
CA LYS A 76 9.32 -8.15 4.43
C LYS A 76 8.33 -9.16 3.85
N GLU A 77 8.35 -10.40 4.31
CA GLU A 77 7.43 -11.46 3.91
C GLU A 77 6.00 -11.09 4.28
N PHE A 78 5.77 -10.70 5.54
CA PHE A 78 4.47 -10.22 6.00
C PHE A 78 3.94 -9.05 5.16
N LYS A 79 4.77 -8.04 4.89
CA LYS A 79 4.38 -6.91 4.02
C LYS A 79 4.03 -7.36 2.61
N THR A 80 4.76 -8.34 2.07
CA THR A 80 4.52 -8.88 0.73
C THR A 80 3.20 -9.65 0.68
N GLU A 81 2.90 -10.45 1.69
CA GLU A 81 1.62 -11.16 1.81
C GLU A 81 0.44 -10.19 1.94
N VAL A 82 0.53 -9.21 2.84
CA VAL A 82 -0.50 -8.17 3.01
C VAL A 82 -0.70 -7.39 1.70
N PHE A 83 0.37 -7.05 1.00
CA PHE A 83 0.27 -6.39 -0.31
C PHE A 83 -0.46 -7.25 -1.35
N LYS A 84 -0.13 -8.55 -1.43
CA LYS A 84 -0.78 -9.48 -2.36
C LYS A 84 -2.27 -9.63 -2.07
N GLU A 85 -2.63 -9.79 -0.80
CA GLU A 85 -4.03 -9.89 -0.36
C GLU A 85 -4.80 -8.60 -0.66
N LYS A 86 -4.22 -7.43 -0.37
CA LYS A 86 -4.82 -6.14 -0.75
C LYS A 86 -5.06 -6.04 -2.25
N LEU A 87 -4.05 -6.39 -3.06
CA LEU A 87 -4.15 -6.33 -4.51
C LEU A 87 -5.25 -7.26 -5.03
N GLN A 88 -5.32 -8.49 -4.51
CA GLN A 88 -6.36 -9.43 -4.86
C GLN A 88 -7.75 -8.91 -4.50
N LYS A 89 -7.95 -8.41 -3.27
CA LYS A 89 -9.25 -7.89 -2.84
C LYS A 89 -9.68 -6.65 -3.60
N TYR A 90 -8.75 -5.75 -3.91
CA TYR A 90 -9.05 -4.59 -4.75
C TYR A 90 -9.40 -5.00 -6.19
N TYR A 91 -8.74 -6.01 -6.74
CA TYR A 91 -9.07 -6.56 -8.04
C TYR A 91 -10.47 -7.21 -8.06
N GLU A 92 -10.78 -8.05 -7.07
CA GLU A 92 -12.11 -8.68 -6.89
C GLU A 92 -13.21 -7.62 -6.81
N LEU A 93 -12.99 -6.55 -6.04
CA LEU A 93 -13.94 -5.46 -5.88
C LEU A 93 -14.13 -4.70 -7.21
N LEU A 94 -13.05 -4.32 -7.90
CA LEU A 94 -13.13 -3.63 -9.18
C LEU A 94 -13.79 -4.48 -10.27
N ALA A 95 -13.54 -5.80 -10.28
CA ALA A 95 -14.20 -6.72 -11.19
C ALA A 95 -15.71 -6.79 -10.92
N THR A 96 -16.12 -6.76 -9.66
CA THR A 96 -17.53 -6.72 -9.26
C THR A 96 -18.19 -5.41 -9.70
N PHE A 97 -17.51 -4.27 -9.50
CA PHE A 97 -18.01 -2.98 -9.98
C PHE A 97 -18.12 -2.95 -11.51
N SER A 98 -17.14 -3.50 -12.23
CA SER A 98 -17.18 -3.54 -13.69
C SER A 98 -18.35 -4.36 -14.21
N LYS A 99 -18.67 -5.50 -13.57
CA LYS A 99 -19.80 -6.35 -13.98
C LYS A 99 -21.14 -5.65 -13.78
N ALA A 100 -21.30 -4.96 -12.65
CA ALA A 100 -22.53 -4.22 -12.35
C ALA A 100 -22.66 -2.90 -13.12
N ASP A 101 -21.64 -2.49 -13.89
CA ASP A 101 -21.69 -1.30 -14.75
C ASP A 101 -22.18 -1.65 -16.17
N ASP A 102 -22.21 -2.95 -16.54
CA ASP A 102 -22.51 -3.37 -17.91
C ASP A 102 -23.97 -3.07 -18.33
N ASP A 103 -24.91 -3.01 -17.38
CA ASP A 103 -26.35 -2.83 -17.61
C ASP A 103 -26.92 -1.48 -17.12
N ASP A 104 -26.07 -0.56 -16.63
CA ASP A 104 -26.42 0.81 -16.18
C ASP A 104 -27.47 0.86 -15.04
N VAL A 105 -27.81 -0.30 -14.44
CA VAL A 105 -28.80 -0.46 -13.36
C VAL A 105 -28.31 -1.46 -12.34
N ILE A 106 -27.95 -0.98 -11.15
CA ILE A 106 -27.42 -1.83 -10.09
C ILE A 106 -28.56 -2.48 -9.32
N SER A 107 -28.64 -3.81 -9.37
CA SER A 107 -29.62 -4.59 -8.61
C SER A 107 -29.30 -4.62 -7.11
N SER A 108 -30.30 -4.96 -6.29
CA SER A 108 -30.11 -5.11 -4.84
C SER A 108 -29.13 -6.22 -4.47
N ASP A 109 -29.08 -7.27 -5.29
CA ASP A 109 -28.21 -8.42 -5.06
C ASP A 109 -26.75 -8.05 -5.36
N GLU A 110 -26.51 -7.32 -6.45
CA GLU A 110 -25.18 -6.77 -6.78
C GLU A 110 -24.71 -5.77 -5.72
N LEU A 111 -25.60 -4.88 -5.25
CA LEU A 111 -25.26 -3.96 -4.17
C LEU A 111 -24.87 -4.70 -2.88
N ASN A 112 -25.58 -5.79 -2.56
CA ASN A 112 -25.24 -6.63 -1.41
C ASN A 112 -23.90 -7.35 -1.60
N GLU A 113 -23.61 -7.85 -2.80
CA GLU A 113 -22.31 -8.45 -3.14
C GLU A 113 -21.17 -7.43 -2.97
N MET A 114 -21.34 -6.21 -3.50
CA MET A 114 -20.39 -5.11 -3.32
C MET A 114 -20.18 -4.76 -1.84
N LYS A 115 -21.26 -4.69 -1.04
CA LYS A 115 -21.18 -4.42 0.40
C LYS A 115 -20.43 -5.53 1.14
N ASN A 116 -20.66 -6.80 0.78
CA ASN A 116 -19.96 -7.94 1.37
C ASN A 116 -18.45 -7.89 1.06
N LEU A 117 -18.09 -7.63 -0.20
CA LEU A 117 -16.70 -7.45 -0.60
C LEU A 117 -16.06 -6.24 0.09
N ALA A 118 -16.77 -5.13 0.21
CA ALA A 118 -16.29 -3.94 0.92
C ALA A 118 -15.98 -4.20 2.40
N ARG A 119 -16.79 -5.02 3.09
CA ARG A 119 -16.49 -5.46 4.46
C ARG A 119 -15.20 -6.28 4.53
N SER A 120 -14.96 -7.15 3.54
CA SER A 120 -13.71 -7.92 3.48
C SER A 120 -12.50 -7.03 3.23
N VAL A 121 -12.63 -6.04 2.34
CA VAL A 121 -11.60 -5.03 2.05
C VAL A 121 -11.29 -4.20 3.30
N ALA A 122 -12.30 -3.85 4.10
CA ALA A 122 -12.13 -3.03 5.30
C ALA A 122 -11.27 -3.68 6.39
N LEU A 123 -11.04 -5.00 6.34
CA LEU A 123 -10.17 -5.70 7.29
C LEU A 123 -8.68 -5.43 7.04
N ILE A 124 -8.31 -5.20 5.77
CA ILE A 124 -6.91 -5.11 5.36
C ILE A 124 -6.54 -3.71 4.83
N ALA A 125 -7.51 -2.95 4.35
CA ALA A 125 -7.30 -1.64 3.74
C ALA A 125 -6.99 -0.55 4.77
N HIS A 126 -6.27 0.48 4.34
CA HIS A 126 -6.08 1.69 5.15
C HIS A 126 -7.43 2.40 5.42
N PRO A 127 -7.64 3.01 6.60
CA PRO A 127 -8.90 3.67 6.96
C PRO A 127 -9.43 4.66 5.91
N ASP A 128 -8.54 5.42 5.25
CA ASP A 128 -8.91 6.36 4.19
C ASP A 128 -9.62 5.67 3.00
N VAL A 129 -9.21 4.46 2.64
CA VAL A 129 -9.86 3.66 1.59
C VAL A 129 -11.24 3.23 2.06
N VAL A 130 -11.35 2.77 3.32
CA VAL A 130 -12.63 2.34 3.90
C VAL A 130 -13.65 3.46 3.92
N VAL A 131 -13.25 4.67 4.35
CA VAL A 131 -14.13 5.86 4.34
C VAL A 131 -14.57 6.19 2.92
N THR A 132 -13.63 6.21 1.97
CA THR A 132 -13.95 6.53 0.57
C THR A 132 -14.86 5.48 -0.06
N LEU A 133 -14.67 4.20 0.31
CA LEU A 133 -15.48 3.08 -0.15
C LEU A 133 -16.90 3.14 0.42
N SER A 134 -17.06 3.47 1.71
CA SER A 134 -18.37 3.67 2.33
C SER A 134 -19.15 4.78 1.63
N ASN A 135 -18.52 5.95 1.44
CA ASN A 135 -19.16 7.08 0.77
C ASN A 135 -19.55 6.74 -0.69
N PHE A 136 -18.71 5.96 -1.38
CA PHE A 136 -19.02 5.48 -2.72
C PHE A 136 -20.23 4.54 -2.73
N LEU A 137 -20.27 3.55 -1.84
CA LEU A 137 -21.39 2.61 -1.76
C LEU A 137 -22.70 3.26 -1.32
N GLU A 138 -22.66 4.26 -0.44
CA GLU A 138 -23.84 5.06 -0.07
C GLU A 138 -24.41 5.81 -1.28
N ASN A 139 -23.54 6.36 -2.13
CA ASN A 139 -23.98 7.00 -3.37
C ASN A 139 -24.59 5.97 -4.34
N VAL A 140 -23.94 4.82 -4.50
CA VAL A 140 -24.46 3.74 -5.34
C VAL A 140 -25.82 3.25 -4.84
N GLU A 141 -26.00 3.10 -3.53
CA GLU A 141 -27.28 2.71 -2.94
C GLU A 141 -28.37 3.75 -3.17
N ARG A 142 -28.02 5.05 -3.09
CA ARG A 142 -28.98 6.14 -3.26
C ARG A 142 -29.43 6.33 -4.71
N PHE A 143 -28.53 6.15 -5.67
CA PHE A 143 -28.77 6.48 -7.08
C PHE A 143 -28.89 5.27 -7.99
N GLN A 144 -28.54 4.07 -7.51
CA GLN A 144 -28.51 2.80 -8.25
C GLN A 144 -27.69 2.86 -9.55
N LYS A 145 -26.77 3.81 -9.65
CA LYS A 145 -25.88 4.05 -10.79
C LYS A 145 -24.50 4.44 -10.29
N PHE A 146 -23.45 4.00 -10.99
CA PHE A 146 -22.07 4.45 -10.72
C PHE A 146 -21.82 5.86 -11.23
N TYR A 147 -22.46 6.20 -12.34
CA TYR A 147 -22.37 7.50 -12.98
C TYR A 147 -23.78 7.99 -13.30
N ILE A 148 -24.06 9.24 -13.01
CA ILE A 148 -25.30 9.86 -13.46
C ILE A 148 -24.99 10.67 -14.72
N ARG A 149 -25.82 10.52 -15.74
CA ARG A 149 -25.63 11.18 -17.03
C ARG A 149 -25.73 12.69 -16.86
N GLU A 150 -25.03 13.38 -17.76
CA GLU A 150 -24.77 14.80 -17.70
C GLU A 150 -26.03 15.69 -17.80
N ASP A 151 -27.09 15.12 -18.34
CA ASP A 151 -28.42 15.66 -18.65
C ASP A 151 -29.45 15.41 -17.53
N GLU A 152 -29.20 14.47 -16.62
CA GLU A 152 -30.18 14.06 -15.59
C GLU A 152 -30.03 14.82 -14.24
N LEU A 153 -29.04 15.70 -14.08
CA LEU A 153 -28.64 16.19 -12.74
C LEU A 153 -28.40 17.70 -12.60
N SER A 154 -28.83 18.24 -11.44
CA SER A 154 -28.37 19.53 -10.89
C SER A 154 -26.84 19.59 -10.80
N ASN A 155 -26.26 20.75 -11.11
CA ASN A 155 -24.80 20.99 -11.11
C ASN A 155 -24.09 20.60 -9.80
N GLU A 156 -24.78 20.62 -8.65
CA GLU A 156 -24.21 20.26 -7.34
C GLU A 156 -23.95 18.76 -7.19
N VAL A 157 -24.96 17.92 -7.46
CA VAL A 157 -24.86 16.46 -7.32
C VAL A 157 -23.88 15.87 -8.35
N ARG A 158 -23.74 16.56 -9.50
CA ARG A 158 -22.82 16.21 -10.59
C ARG A 158 -21.36 16.21 -10.15
N SER A 159 -20.97 17.11 -9.24
CA SER A 159 -19.60 17.20 -8.73
C SER A 159 -19.27 16.12 -7.70
N GLU A 160 -20.28 15.71 -6.93
CA GLU A 160 -20.15 14.78 -5.81
C GLU A 160 -19.97 13.35 -6.31
N LEU A 161 -20.78 12.91 -7.29
CA LEU A 161 -20.69 11.55 -7.83
C LEU A 161 -19.45 11.30 -8.70
N LYS A 162 -19.16 12.18 -9.67
CA LYS A 162 -18.02 12.04 -10.61
C LYS A 162 -16.66 11.98 -9.90
N GLY A 163 -16.59 12.36 -8.63
CA GLY A 163 -15.38 12.30 -7.82
C GLY A 163 -15.23 11.01 -7.02
N THR A 164 -16.30 10.36 -6.59
CA THR A 164 -16.22 9.31 -5.55
C THR A 164 -15.54 8.03 -6.02
N PHE A 165 -15.93 7.47 -7.16
CA PHE A 165 -15.28 6.27 -7.70
C PHE A 165 -13.83 6.53 -8.12
N ARG A 166 -13.57 7.68 -8.76
CA ARG A 166 -12.20 8.14 -9.08
C ARG A 166 -11.33 8.24 -7.81
N ASN A 167 -11.86 8.89 -6.78
CA ASN A 167 -11.16 9.05 -5.50
C ASN A 167 -10.91 7.68 -4.86
N LEU A 168 -11.85 6.75 -4.94
CA LEU A 168 -11.68 5.38 -4.43
C LEU A 168 -10.48 4.69 -5.10
N VAL A 169 -10.40 4.72 -6.43
CA VAL A 169 -9.27 4.12 -7.18
C VAL A 169 -7.94 4.79 -6.83
N ILE A 170 -7.91 6.12 -6.69
CA ILE A 170 -6.70 6.86 -6.27
C ILE A 170 -6.27 6.43 -4.86
N ARG A 171 -7.23 6.28 -3.93
CA ARG A 171 -6.95 5.86 -2.55
C ARG A 171 -6.45 4.42 -2.49
N MET A 172 -7.02 3.51 -3.27
CA MET A 172 -6.53 2.13 -3.38
C MET A 172 -5.08 2.08 -3.89
N ARG A 173 -4.74 2.85 -4.94
CA ARG A 173 -3.35 2.93 -5.43
C ARG A 173 -2.39 3.51 -4.39
N THR A 174 -2.84 4.51 -3.64
CA THR A 174 -2.06 5.12 -2.57
C THR A 174 -1.81 4.11 -1.44
N ASP A 175 -2.82 3.34 -1.07
CA ASP A 175 -2.72 2.28 -0.04
C ASP A 175 -1.80 1.13 -0.47
N LEU A 176 -1.73 0.84 -1.77
CA LEU A 176 -0.78 -0.13 -2.33
C LEU A 176 0.65 0.43 -2.45
N GLU A 177 0.89 1.71 -2.12
CA GLU A 177 2.19 2.38 -2.26
C GLU A 177 2.78 2.36 -3.69
N VAL A 178 1.93 2.16 -4.72
CA VAL A 178 2.34 2.10 -6.14
C VAL A 178 2.40 3.50 -6.78
N VAL A 179 2.10 4.55 -6.03
CA VAL A 179 2.10 5.93 -6.52
C VAL A 179 3.50 6.53 -6.41
N ASP A 180 4.17 6.62 -7.56
CA ASP A 180 5.37 7.43 -7.72
C ASP A 180 5.01 8.91 -7.50
N GLN A 181 5.50 9.51 -6.41
CA GLN A 181 5.13 10.87 -6.00
C GLN A 181 5.42 11.91 -7.09
N LEU A 182 6.39 11.64 -7.96
CA LEU A 182 6.79 12.52 -9.07
C LEU A 182 5.75 12.59 -10.20
N ARG A 183 4.91 11.55 -10.35
CA ARG A 183 3.90 11.45 -11.43
C ARG A 183 2.46 11.40 -10.93
N LYS A 184 2.26 11.73 -9.65
CA LYS A 184 0.94 11.67 -9.01
C LYS A 184 -0.14 12.41 -9.80
N ASN A 185 0.14 13.63 -10.24
CA ASN A 185 -0.83 14.46 -10.97
C ASN A 185 -1.18 13.88 -12.35
N GLU A 186 -0.21 13.31 -13.07
CA GLU A 186 -0.43 12.68 -14.38
C GLU A 186 -1.27 11.41 -14.24
N VAL A 187 -0.98 10.61 -13.22
CA VAL A 187 -1.70 9.37 -12.92
C VAL A 187 -3.14 9.67 -12.50
N GLU A 188 -3.36 10.68 -11.64
CA GLU A 188 -4.71 11.10 -11.24
C GLU A 188 -5.53 11.58 -12.44
N GLN A 189 -4.91 12.33 -13.36
CA GLN A 189 -5.56 12.74 -14.61
C GLN A 189 -5.87 11.55 -15.52
N ALA A 190 -4.96 10.57 -15.66
CA ALA A 190 -5.19 9.39 -16.47
C ALA A 190 -6.32 8.50 -15.91
N ILE A 191 -6.37 8.31 -14.58
CA ILE A 191 -7.47 7.62 -13.91
C ILE A 191 -8.79 8.37 -14.17
N GLY A 192 -8.77 9.70 -14.08
CA GLY A 192 -9.95 10.51 -14.41
C GLY A 192 -10.48 10.29 -15.82
N LYS A 193 -9.63 10.00 -16.81
CA LYS A 193 -10.04 9.67 -18.19
C LYS A 193 -10.60 8.25 -18.31
N LEU A 194 -9.99 7.28 -17.63
CA LEU A 194 -10.42 5.87 -17.66
C LEU A 194 -11.74 5.63 -16.93
N VAL A 195 -12.00 6.42 -15.89
CA VAL A 195 -13.17 6.31 -15.02
C VAL A 195 -14.28 7.28 -15.46
N ALA A 196 -14.09 8.03 -16.54
CA ALA A 196 -15.14 8.88 -17.07
C ALA A 196 -16.23 8.02 -17.74
N PRO A 197 -17.53 8.37 -17.59
CA PRO A 197 -18.59 7.66 -18.26
C PRO A 197 -18.35 7.66 -19.78
N THR A 198 -18.29 6.47 -20.38
CA THR A 198 -18.14 6.32 -21.81
C THR A 198 -19.41 6.89 -22.46
N LYS A 199 -19.30 8.00 -23.18
CA LYS A 199 -20.38 8.45 -24.08
C LYS A 199 -20.59 7.32 -25.09
N ARG A 200 -21.67 6.54 -24.96
CA ARG A 200 -22.13 5.72 -26.08
C ARG A 200 -22.42 6.71 -27.21
N MET A 201 -21.67 6.60 -28.31
CA MET A 201 -22.10 7.19 -29.57
C MET A 201 -23.37 6.44 -29.93
N ASP A 202 -24.52 7.04 -29.63
CA ASP A 202 -25.78 6.63 -30.25
C ASP A 202 -25.63 6.96 -31.73
N GLU A 203 -25.10 5.99 -32.46
CA GLU A 203 -24.90 6.01 -33.90
C GLU A 203 -26.26 5.83 -34.57
N ASN A 204 -26.99 6.95 -34.66
CA ASN A 204 -27.63 7.41 -35.88
C ASN A 204 -28.41 6.36 -36.71
N THR A 205 -29.22 5.51 -36.06
CA THR A 205 -30.10 4.55 -36.76
C THR A 205 -31.49 5.13 -37.09
N ASP A 206 -31.66 6.45 -37.05
CA ASP A 206 -32.94 7.13 -37.33
C ASP A 206 -33.02 7.84 -38.70
N ILE A 207 -32.04 7.68 -39.60
CA ILE A 207 -32.07 8.34 -40.93
C ILE A 207 -32.26 7.37 -42.11
N ALA A 208 -32.19 6.04 -41.92
CA ALA A 208 -32.32 5.10 -43.04
C ALA A 208 -33.74 4.54 -43.31
N VAL A 209 -34.73 4.77 -42.43
CA VAL A 209 -36.08 4.18 -42.59
C VAL A 209 -37.13 5.18 -43.13
N SER A 210 -36.83 6.48 -43.21
CA SER A 210 -37.74 7.48 -43.81
C SER A 210 -37.55 7.67 -45.32
N ALA A 211 -36.58 7.01 -45.96
CA ALA A 211 -36.31 7.15 -47.39
C ALA A 211 -36.76 5.96 -48.27
N SER A 212 -37.45 4.95 -47.73
CA SER A 212 -37.95 3.79 -48.52
C SER A 212 -39.48 3.64 -48.56
N ARG A 213 -40.23 4.68 -48.15
CA ARG A 213 -41.71 4.69 -48.18
C ARG A 213 -42.33 5.71 -49.12
N SER A 214 -41.56 6.22 -50.06
CA SER A 214 -42.03 7.02 -51.18
C SER A 214 -41.47 6.44 -52.47
N ASP A 215 -42.06 5.32 -52.90
CA ASP A 215 -42.33 4.95 -54.29
C ASP A 215 -43.37 3.80 -54.32
#